data_AF-A0A7S0DC04-F1
#
_entry.id   AF-A0A7S0DC04-F1
#
_cell.length_a   1.000
_cell.length_b   1.000
_cell.length_c   1.000
_cell.angle_alpha   90.00
_cell.angle_beta   90.00
_cell.angle_gamma   90.00
#
_symmetry.space_group_name_H-M   'P 1'
#
loop_
_entity.id
_entity.type
_entity.pdbx_description
1 polymer ?
#
loop_
_entity_poly.entity_id
_entity_poly.type
_entity_poly.pdbx_seq_one_letter_code
_entity_poly.pdbx_strand_id
1 'polypeptide(L)'
;DIFKILPEIYDTAMASFGPIWSDLVATVVDIYRDSEGPSNVLDLASGPGEPGTMLAEQFPMAMVTMSDLEDKMLEQARRRVEERLSSERAKTVAIRKIDILKLQEDASIRENSLDLVTCSLGLFLAPDGIGDIYKILKPGGYLVAAVWDSTPAADITGRCIAKINGLEEIPPVPVDGTSLF
;
A
#
# COMPACT_ATOMS: atom_id res chain seq x y z
N ASP A 1 -2.82 -6.38 -21.75
CA ASP A 1 -2.24 -6.61 -20.42
C ASP A 1 -2.48 -5.36 -19.60
N ILE A 2 -3.34 -5.45 -18.58
CA ILE A 2 -3.80 -4.28 -17.83
C ILE A 2 -2.64 -3.61 -17.09
N PHE A 3 -1.62 -4.36 -16.65
CA PHE A 3 -0.44 -3.81 -15.95
C PHE A 3 0.36 -2.80 -16.79
N LYS A 4 0.38 -2.99 -18.11
CA LYS A 4 1.12 -2.09 -19.00
C LYS A 4 0.48 -0.71 -19.15
N ILE A 5 -0.84 -0.65 -18.96
CA ILE A 5 -1.66 0.56 -19.08
C ILE A 5 -2.11 1.11 -17.73
N LEU A 6 -2.02 0.30 -16.65
CA LEU A 6 -2.50 0.63 -15.32
C LEU A 6 -1.87 1.92 -14.81
N PRO A 7 -0.56 2.19 -14.95
CA PRO A 7 -0.02 3.50 -14.60
C PRO A 7 -0.75 4.63 -15.33
N GLU A 8 -0.96 4.54 -16.64
CA GLU A 8 -1.59 5.60 -17.42
C GLU A 8 -3.06 5.87 -17.04
N ILE A 9 -3.76 4.86 -16.52
CA ILE A 9 -5.18 4.98 -16.15
C ILE A 9 -5.42 4.91 -14.63
N TYR A 10 -4.36 4.90 -13.80
CA TYR A 10 -4.47 4.54 -12.39
C TYR A 10 -5.50 5.40 -11.67
N ASP A 11 -5.42 6.72 -11.83
CA ASP A 11 -6.32 7.64 -11.16
C ASP A 11 -7.78 7.44 -11.58
N THR A 12 -8.04 6.97 -12.79
CA THR A 12 -9.40 6.65 -13.24
C THR A 12 -9.83 5.27 -12.76
N ALA A 13 -8.95 4.26 -12.87
CA ALA A 13 -9.24 2.86 -12.54
C ALA A 13 -9.34 2.64 -11.03
N MET A 14 -8.60 3.42 -10.24
CA MET A 14 -8.41 3.22 -8.82
C MET A 14 -8.95 4.39 -7.96
N ALA A 15 -9.59 5.40 -8.56
CA ALA A 15 -10.20 6.53 -7.81
C ALA A 15 -11.15 6.07 -6.69
N SER A 16 -11.90 4.98 -6.91
CA SER A 16 -12.82 4.45 -5.90
C SER A 16 -12.14 3.89 -4.65
N PHE A 17 -10.82 3.69 -4.67
CA PHE A 17 -10.04 3.26 -3.51
C PHE A 17 -9.56 4.42 -2.63
N GLY A 18 -9.80 5.69 -3.02
CA GLY A 18 -9.47 6.87 -2.21
C GLY A 18 -9.90 6.81 -0.73
N PRO A 19 -11.11 6.31 -0.40
CA PRO A 19 -11.52 6.10 0.99
C PRO A 19 -10.61 5.14 1.76
N ILE A 20 -10.08 4.08 1.12
CA ILE A 20 -9.16 3.14 1.75
C ILE A 20 -7.87 3.84 2.17
N TRP A 21 -7.30 4.66 1.28
CA TRP A 21 -6.09 5.44 1.60
C TRP A 21 -6.36 6.41 2.75
N SER A 22 -7.53 7.03 2.76
CA SER A 22 -7.95 7.97 3.80
C SER A 22 -8.11 7.30 5.16
N ASP A 23 -8.79 6.15 5.21
CA ASP A 23 -9.01 5.40 6.45
C ASP A 23 -7.69 4.80 6.99
N LEU A 24 -6.81 4.35 6.09
CA LEU A 24 -5.47 3.88 6.46
C LEU A 24 -4.68 5.01 7.11
N VAL A 25 -4.64 6.20 6.50
CA VAL A 25 -3.94 7.37 7.05
C VAL A 25 -4.58 7.83 8.37
N ALA A 26 -5.91 7.84 8.47
CA ALA A 26 -6.62 8.17 9.71
C ALA A 26 -6.27 7.19 10.85
N THR A 27 -6.16 5.89 10.53
CA THR A 27 -5.71 4.86 11.49
C THR A 27 -4.29 5.16 11.98
N VAL A 28 -3.38 5.55 11.09
CA VAL A 28 -2.02 5.95 11.48
C VAL A 28 -2.04 7.19 12.38
N VAL A 29 -2.82 8.21 12.04
CA VAL A 29 -2.99 9.42 12.88
C VAL A 29 -3.48 9.05 14.28
N ASP A 30 -4.42 8.12 14.39
CA ASP A 30 -4.95 7.66 15.66
C ASP A 30 -3.91 6.90 16.50
N ILE A 31 -3.10 6.04 15.87
CA ILE A 31 -2.00 5.32 16.54
C ILE A 31 -1.00 6.30 17.19
N TYR A 32 -0.70 7.40 16.50
CA TYR A 32 0.31 8.37 16.95
C TYR A 32 -0.27 9.60 17.68
N ARG A 33 -1.58 9.61 17.99
CA ARG A 33 -2.30 10.78 18.51
C ARG A 33 -1.67 11.43 19.76
N ASP A 34 -1.09 10.62 20.64
CA ASP A 34 -0.47 11.08 21.90
C ASP A 34 1.07 11.14 21.82
N SER A 35 1.63 11.32 20.62
CA SER A 35 3.08 11.34 20.37
C SER A 35 3.46 12.38 19.30
N GLU A 36 4.76 12.55 19.05
CA GLU A 36 5.26 13.43 17.97
C GLU A 36 5.08 12.85 16.56
N GLY A 37 4.54 11.64 16.42
CA GLY A 37 4.41 10.93 15.15
C GLY A 37 5.62 10.06 14.79
N PRO A 38 5.53 9.30 13.68
CA PRO A 38 6.63 8.49 13.19
C PRO A 38 7.73 9.37 12.61
N SER A 39 8.99 9.03 12.88
CA SER A 39 10.13 9.73 12.26
C SER A 39 10.50 9.13 10.89
N ASN A 40 10.42 7.81 10.74
CA ASN A 40 10.78 7.07 9.53
C ASN A 40 9.61 6.20 9.10
N VAL A 41 9.07 6.50 7.92
CA VAL A 41 7.91 5.83 7.34
C VAL A 41 8.32 5.17 6.03
N LEU A 42 7.88 3.93 5.80
CA LEU A 42 7.97 3.27 4.50
C LEU A 42 6.57 2.89 4.02
N ASP A 43 6.15 3.46 2.89
CA ASP A 43 4.97 3.02 2.16
C ASP A 43 5.39 1.99 1.10
N LEU A 44 5.11 0.72 1.39
CA LEU A 44 5.43 -0.44 0.56
C LEU A 44 4.35 -0.65 -0.52
N ALA A 45 4.80 -0.89 -1.76
CA ALA A 45 3.91 -0.98 -2.93
C ALA A 45 2.99 0.25 -3.02
N SER A 46 3.58 1.44 -2.88
CA SER A 46 2.93 2.75 -2.88
C SER A 46 2.29 3.10 -4.24
N GLY A 47 2.61 2.35 -5.30
CA GLY A 47 2.14 2.63 -6.64
C GLY A 47 2.48 4.08 -7.04
N PRO A 48 1.50 4.85 -7.51
CA PRO A 48 1.71 6.25 -7.87
C PRO A 48 1.72 7.21 -6.67
N GLY A 49 2.00 6.71 -5.46
CA GLY A 49 2.31 7.54 -4.29
C GLY A 49 1.15 7.75 -3.31
N GLU A 50 0.11 6.92 -3.33
CA GLU A 50 -0.92 6.91 -2.29
C GLU A 50 -0.98 5.54 -1.60
N PRO A 51 -1.07 5.49 -0.25
CA PRO A 51 -1.32 6.60 0.69
C PRO A 51 -0.06 7.40 1.08
N GLY A 52 1.12 7.08 0.55
CA GLY A 52 2.38 7.73 0.89
C GLY A 52 2.34 9.26 0.92
N THR A 53 1.70 9.90 -0.06
CA THR A 53 1.62 11.37 -0.14
C THR A 53 0.74 11.93 0.97
N MET A 54 -0.41 11.31 1.24
CA MET A 54 -1.24 11.68 2.40
C MET A 54 -0.49 11.52 3.72
N LEU A 55 0.32 10.46 3.89
CA LEU A 55 1.17 10.31 5.08
C LEU A 55 2.19 11.45 5.19
N ALA A 56 2.79 11.86 4.07
CA ALA A 56 3.73 12.97 4.04
C ALA A 56 3.07 14.31 4.42
N GLU A 57 1.82 14.53 4.01
CA GLU A 57 1.02 15.71 4.40
C GLU A 57 0.69 15.70 5.90
N GLN A 58 0.27 14.55 6.45
CA GLN A 58 -0.11 14.44 7.87
C GLN A 58 1.09 14.52 8.82
N PHE A 59 2.25 14.00 8.41
CA PHE A 59 3.46 13.96 9.24
C PHE A 59 4.57 14.80 8.60
N PRO A 60 4.56 16.13 8.77
CA PRO A 60 5.52 17.03 8.11
C PRO A 60 6.96 16.85 8.58
N MET A 61 7.16 16.28 9.78
CA MET A 61 8.49 15.98 10.34
C MET A 61 9.01 14.60 9.95
N ALA A 62 8.17 13.72 9.38
CA ALA A 62 8.55 12.37 9.02
C ALA A 62 9.37 12.33 7.72
N MET A 63 10.40 11.49 7.71
CA MET A 63 11.02 11.01 6.48
C MET A 63 10.14 9.89 5.91
N VAL A 64 9.49 10.17 4.78
CA VAL A 64 8.58 9.21 4.13
C VAL A 64 9.28 8.63 2.92
N THR A 65 9.47 7.32 2.91
CA THR A 65 9.93 6.58 1.74
C THR A 65 8.72 5.91 1.08
N MET A 66 8.41 6.26 -0.16
CA MET A 66 7.45 5.55 -1.00
C MET A 66 8.20 4.59 -1.90
N SER A 67 7.68 3.38 -2.05
CA SER A 67 8.36 2.34 -2.80
C SER A 67 7.46 1.52 -3.69
N ASP A 68 8.01 1.11 -4.82
CA ASP A 68 7.35 0.25 -5.81
C ASP A 68 8.42 -0.45 -6.68
N LEU A 69 8.04 -1.52 -7.38
CA LEU A 69 8.93 -2.22 -8.30
C LEU A 69 8.93 -1.59 -9.70
N GLU A 70 7.82 -0.95 -10.10
CA GLU A 70 7.60 -0.44 -11.45
C GLU A 70 8.04 1.01 -11.62
N ASP A 71 8.96 1.26 -12.55
CA ASP A 71 9.54 2.60 -12.75
C ASP A 71 8.49 3.65 -13.14
N LYS A 72 7.44 3.24 -13.86
CA LYS A 72 6.31 4.10 -14.22
C LYS A 72 5.50 4.55 -13.00
N MET A 73 5.32 3.67 -12.02
CA MET A 73 4.61 4.02 -10.77
C MET A 73 5.44 5.04 -9.97
N LEU A 74 6.74 4.80 -9.85
CA LEU A 74 7.65 5.73 -9.18
C LEU A 74 7.70 7.11 -9.84
N GLU A 75 7.66 7.18 -11.18
CA GLU A 75 7.57 8.44 -11.91
C GLU A 75 6.29 9.21 -11.58
N GLN A 76 5.15 8.52 -11.48
CA GLN A 76 3.89 9.15 -11.09
C GLN A 76 3.88 9.58 -9.63
N ALA A 77 4.45 8.79 -8.73
CA ALA A 77 4.63 9.17 -7.34
C ALA A 77 5.44 10.47 -7.21
N ARG A 78 6.49 10.64 -8.03
CA ARG A 78 7.29 11.89 -8.04
C ARG A 78 6.44 13.08 -8.44
N ARG A 79 5.70 12.96 -9.54
CA ARG A 79 4.80 14.03 -10.01
C ARG A 79 3.76 14.39 -8.97
N ARG A 80 3.12 13.40 -8.35
CA ARG A 80 2.13 13.61 -7.30
C ARG A 80 2.71 14.36 -6.11
N VAL A 81 3.91 13.99 -5.67
CA VAL A 81 4.64 14.67 -4.59
C VAL A 81 4.94 16.12 -4.98
N GLU A 82 5.42 16.37 -6.20
CA GLU A 82 5.72 17.71 -6.70
C GLU A 82 4.46 18.60 -6.82
N GLU A 83 3.31 18.01 -7.17
CA GLU A 83 2.03 18.70 -7.31
C GLU A 83 1.37 19.02 -5.97
N ARG A 84 1.45 18.09 -5.00
CA ARG A 84 0.71 18.19 -3.73
C ARG A 84 1.52 18.79 -2.59
N LEU A 85 2.83 18.60 -2.57
CA LEU A 85 3.69 19.01 -1.47
C LEU A 85 4.47 20.27 -1.82
N SER A 86 4.76 21.09 -0.80
CA SER A 86 5.71 22.19 -0.97
C SER A 86 7.11 21.65 -1.29
N SER A 87 7.93 22.45 -1.97
CA SER A 87 9.31 22.08 -2.32
C SER A 87 10.16 21.73 -1.09
N GLU A 88 9.91 22.33 0.07
CA GLU A 88 10.59 21.97 1.32
C GLU A 88 10.11 20.62 1.85
N ARG A 89 8.80 20.33 1.80
CA ARG A 89 8.28 19.05 2.27
C ARG A 89 8.68 17.89 1.34
N ALA A 90 8.77 18.13 0.04
CA ALA A 90 9.23 17.13 -0.93
C ALA A 90 10.66 16.64 -0.65
N LYS A 91 11.53 17.43 0.01
CA LYS A 91 12.90 17.02 0.38
C LYS A 91 12.94 15.92 1.43
N THR A 92 11.89 15.77 2.24
CA THR A 92 11.73 14.72 3.25
C THR A 92 10.84 13.58 2.74
N VAL A 93 10.70 13.46 1.42
CA VAL A 93 10.10 12.31 0.74
C VAL A 93 11.15 11.66 -0.15
N ALA A 94 11.32 10.35 -0.03
CA ALA A 94 12.14 9.54 -0.92
C ALA A 94 11.25 8.60 -1.74
N ILE A 95 11.53 8.47 -3.04
CA ILE A 95 10.83 7.53 -3.92
C ILE A 95 11.85 6.51 -4.43
N ARG A 96 11.66 5.25 -4.04
CA ARG A 96 12.65 4.19 -4.23
C ARG A 96 12.07 2.97 -4.93
N LYS A 97 12.91 2.37 -5.78
CA LYS A 97 12.60 1.06 -6.36
C LYS A 97 12.96 -0.02 -5.36
N ILE A 98 11.96 -0.66 -4.77
CA ILE A 98 12.14 -1.74 -3.78
C ILE A 98 11.24 -2.90 -4.19
N ASP A 99 11.81 -4.09 -4.23
CA ASP A 99 11.07 -5.34 -4.39
C ASP A 99 10.58 -5.81 -3.01
N ILE A 100 9.26 -5.84 -2.82
CA ILE A 100 8.64 -6.28 -1.55
C ILE A 100 8.98 -7.74 -1.21
N LEU A 101 9.35 -8.56 -2.20
CA LEU A 101 9.80 -9.94 -1.98
C LEU A 101 11.25 -10.04 -1.51
N LYS A 102 12.00 -8.93 -1.53
CA LYS A 102 13.45 -8.89 -1.25
C LYS A 102 13.85 -7.76 -0.30
N LEU A 103 12.98 -7.41 0.65
CA LEU A 103 13.21 -6.30 1.59
C LEU A 103 14.54 -6.41 2.34
N GLN A 104 14.97 -7.63 2.70
CA GLN A 104 16.21 -7.86 3.44
C GLN A 104 17.48 -7.73 2.58
N GLU A 105 17.34 -7.74 1.25
CA GLU A 105 18.47 -7.56 0.32
C GLU A 105 18.68 -6.08 -0.05
N ASP A 106 17.70 -5.21 0.21
CA ASP A 106 17.80 -3.79 -0.11
C ASP A 106 18.70 -3.04 0.88
N ALA A 107 19.83 -2.54 0.39
CA ALA A 107 20.83 -1.86 1.21
C ALA A 107 20.34 -0.55 1.87
N SER A 108 19.21 0.00 1.42
CA SER A 108 18.60 1.19 2.02
C SER A 108 17.64 0.87 3.19
N ILE A 109 17.28 -0.40 3.37
CA ILE A 109 16.43 -0.89 4.45
C ILE A 109 17.31 -1.55 5.52
N ARG A 110 17.12 -1.15 6.77
CA ARG A 110 17.84 -1.73 7.91
C ARG A 110 16.85 -2.38 8.86
N GLU A 111 17.29 -3.43 9.55
CA GLU A 111 16.53 -3.99 10.66
C GLU A 111 16.31 -2.94 11.76
N ASN A 112 15.19 -3.02 12.47
CA ASN A 112 14.86 -2.14 13.59
C ASN A 112 15.04 -0.64 13.30
N SER A 113 14.66 -0.19 12.09
CA SER A 113 14.95 1.18 11.64
C SER A 113 13.72 2.01 11.32
N LEU A 114 12.57 1.37 11.08
CA LEU A 114 11.33 2.06 10.72
C LEU A 114 10.39 2.19 11.91
N ASP A 115 9.77 3.35 12.04
CA ASP A 115 8.72 3.59 13.03
C ASP A 115 7.37 3.06 12.51
N LEU A 116 7.14 3.21 11.21
CA LEU A 116 5.89 2.83 10.53
C LEU A 116 6.19 2.22 9.16
N VAL A 117 5.50 1.13 8.86
CA VAL A 117 5.35 0.60 7.50
C VAL A 117 3.88 0.63 7.13
N THR A 118 3.56 1.16 5.96
CA THR A 118 2.22 1.08 5.37
C THR A 118 2.24 0.23 4.11
N CYS A 119 1.16 -0.47 3.82
CA CYS A 119 0.99 -1.17 2.54
C CYS A 119 -0.48 -1.22 2.17
N SER A 120 -0.87 -0.44 1.16
CA SER A 120 -2.27 -0.40 0.70
C SER A 120 -2.44 -1.35 -0.48
N LEU A 121 -3.21 -2.41 -0.29
CA LEU A 121 -3.59 -3.38 -1.33
C LEU A 121 -2.40 -4.04 -2.04
N GLY A 122 -1.21 -4.04 -1.43
CA GLY A 122 0.02 -4.61 -2.01
C GLY A 122 0.53 -5.89 -1.36
N LEU A 123 0.08 -6.23 -0.15
CA LEU A 123 0.59 -7.42 0.57
C LEU A 123 0.30 -8.76 -0.11
N PHE A 124 -0.68 -8.82 -1.02
CA PHE A 124 -0.95 -10.02 -1.81
C PHE A 124 0.25 -10.42 -2.69
N LEU A 125 1.13 -9.47 -3.03
CA LEU A 125 2.38 -9.72 -3.76
C LEU A 125 3.40 -10.50 -2.92
N ALA A 126 3.30 -10.44 -1.58
CA ALA A 126 4.21 -11.08 -0.64
C ALA A 126 3.45 -11.80 0.49
N PRO A 127 2.79 -12.95 0.22
CA PRO A 127 1.96 -13.67 1.20
C PRO A 127 2.69 -14.01 2.51
N ASP A 128 3.99 -14.30 2.44
CA ASP A 128 4.85 -14.61 3.60
C ASP A 128 5.72 -13.43 4.04
N GLY A 129 5.52 -12.24 3.46
CA GLY A 129 6.38 -11.06 3.62
C GLY A 129 6.28 -10.36 4.98
N ILE A 130 5.26 -10.68 5.79
CA ILE A 130 5.04 -10.04 7.11
C ILE A 130 6.25 -10.25 8.03
N GLY A 131 6.91 -11.41 7.97
CA GLY A 131 8.10 -11.69 8.78
C GLY A 131 9.27 -10.75 8.46
N ASP A 132 9.45 -10.39 7.19
CA ASP A 132 10.50 -9.47 6.78
C ASP A 132 10.15 -8.01 7.09
N ILE A 133 8.87 -7.64 6.97
CA ILE A 133 8.37 -6.33 7.43
C ILE A 133 8.58 -6.19 8.95
N TYR A 134 8.33 -7.25 9.72
CA TYR A 134 8.55 -7.25 11.16
C TYR A 134 10.01 -6.96 11.54
N LYS A 135 10.99 -7.53 10.82
CA LYS A 135 12.43 -7.31 11.11
C LYS A 135 12.87 -5.86 10.91
N ILE A 136 12.26 -5.13 9.98
CA ILE A 136 12.66 -3.76 9.63
C ILE A 136 12.01 -2.70 10.53
N LEU A 137 10.92 -3.05 11.22
CA LEU A 137 10.28 -2.22 12.23
C LEU A 137 11.11 -2.18 13.51
N LYS A 138 11.21 -0.99 14.11
CA LYS A 138 11.71 -0.82 15.48
C LYS A 138 10.82 -1.57 16.48
N PRO A 139 11.34 -1.89 17.69
CA PRO A 139 10.47 -2.27 18.79
C PRO A 139 9.41 -1.19 19.04
N GLY A 140 8.12 -1.59 18.99
CA GLY A 140 6.98 -0.67 19.11
C GLY A 140 6.59 0.05 17.80
N GLY A 141 7.24 -0.26 16.68
CA GLY A 141 6.83 0.20 15.36
C GLY A 141 5.58 -0.53 14.85
N TYR A 142 4.88 0.08 13.90
CA TYR A 142 3.60 -0.43 13.40
C TYR A 142 3.67 -0.81 11.93
N LEU A 143 2.98 -1.90 11.57
CA LEU A 143 2.51 -2.15 10.21
C LEU A 143 1.02 -1.79 10.15
N VAL A 144 0.65 -0.90 9.23
CA VAL A 144 -0.77 -0.61 8.92
C VAL A 144 -1.01 -0.93 7.44
N ALA A 145 -1.88 -1.91 7.18
CA ALA A 145 -2.12 -2.38 5.83
C ALA A 145 -3.60 -2.47 5.51
N ALA A 146 -3.94 -2.18 4.26
CA ALA A 146 -5.22 -2.55 3.67
C ALA A 146 -4.98 -3.78 2.79
N VAL A 147 -5.78 -4.83 2.96
CA VAL A 147 -5.65 -6.08 2.21
C VAL A 147 -6.95 -6.39 1.48
N TRP A 148 -6.85 -7.17 0.42
CA TRP A 148 -8.02 -7.79 -0.20
C TRP A 148 -8.59 -8.84 0.75
N ASP A 149 -9.90 -8.80 0.95
CA ASP A 149 -10.64 -9.84 1.66
C ASP A 149 -11.94 -10.12 0.90
N SER A 150 -12.55 -11.26 1.19
CA SER A 150 -13.87 -11.66 0.71
C SER A 150 -14.89 -10.54 0.96
N THR A 151 -15.60 -10.13 -0.10
CA THR A 151 -16.74 -9.22 0.07
C THR A 151 -17.99 -10.05 0.31
N PRO A 152 -18.82 -9.74 1.32
CA PRO A 152 -20.04 -10.49 1.58
C PRO A 152 -20.96 -10.61 0.35
N ALA A 153 -20.97 -9.60 -0.52
CA ALA A 153 -21.72 -9.63 -1.76
C ALA A 153 -21.17 -10.65 -2.78
N ALA A 154 -19.85 -10.75 -2.93
CA ALA A 154 -19.22 -11.78 -3.76
C ALA A 154 -19.50 -13.17 -3.19
N ASP A 155 -19.41 -13.35 -1.87
CA ASP A 155 -19.68 -14.63 -1.21
C ASP A 155 -21.15 -15.06 -1.34
N ILE A 156 -22.09 -14.13 -1.16
CA ILE A 156 -23.52 -14.41 -1.36
C ILE A 156 -23.78 -14.80 -2.81
N THR A 157 -23.24 -14.04 -3.76
CA THR A 157 -23.41 -14.31 -5.20
C THR A 157 -22.79 -15.66 -5.58
N GLY A 158 -21.57 -15.94 -5.10
CA GLY A 158 -20.87 -17.19 -5.31
C GLY A 158 -21.63 -18.39 -4.74
N ARG A 159 -22.19 -18.28 -3.54
CA ARG A 159 -23.06 -19.33 -2.96
C ARG A 159 -24.33 -19.57 -3.77
N CYS A 160 -24.96 -18.50 -4.29
CA CYS A 160 -26.13 -18.64 -5.17
C CYS A 160 -25.78 -19.38 -6.47
N ILE A 161 -24.65 -19.04 -7.09
CA ILE A 161 -24.16 -19.70 -8.30
C ILE A 161 -23.83 -21.16 -8.02
N ALA A 162 -23.11 -21.46 -6.92
CA ALA A 162 -22.80 -22.83 -6.52
C ALA A 162 -24.07 -23.67 -6.36
N LYS A 163 -25.06 -23.13 -5.64
CA LYS A 163 -26.34 -23.79 -5.40
C LYS A 163 -27.13 -24.08 -6.68
N ILE A 164 -27.18 -23.13 -7.62
CA ILE A 164 -27.87 -23.32 -8.92
C ILE A 164 -27.21 -24.42 -9.75
N ASN A 165 -25.88 -24.52 -9.67
CA ASN A 165 -25.11 -25.51 -10.44
C ASN A 165 -24.90 -26.84 -9.70
N GLY A 166 -25.46 -27.02 -8.50
CA GLY A 166 -25.29 -28.24 -7.69
C GLY A 166 -23.86 -28.45 -7.20
N LEU A 167 -23.08 -27.38 -7.04
CA LEU A 167 -21.71 -27.43 -6.53
C LEU A 167 -21.69 -27.34 -5.00
N GLU A 168 -20.85 -28.15 -4.35
CA GLU A 168 -20.64 -28.09 -2.89
C GLU A 168 -19.77 -26.89 -2.47
N GLU A 169 -18.84 -26.49 -3.34
CA GLU A 169 -17.97 -25.34 -3.13
C GLU A 169 -18.36 -24.16 -4.02
N ILE A 170 -18.06 -22.95 -3.56
CA ILE A 170 -18.20 -21.74 -4.37
C ILE A 170 -17.21 -21.85 -5.53
N PRO A 171 -17.65 -21.87 -6.79
CA PRO A 171 -16.72 -21.88 -7.90
C PRO A 171 -15.90 -20.59 -7.85
N PRO A 172 -14.59 -20.65 -8.20
CA PRO A 172 -13.77 -19.45 -8.24
C PRO A 172 -14.46 -18.41 -9.14
N VAL A 173 -14.52 -17.18 -8.63
CA VAL A 173 -15.16 -16.08 -9.36
C VAL A 173 -14.40 -15.93 -10.70
N PRO A 174 -15.09 -15.81 -11.86
CA PRO A 174 -14.40 -15.68 -13.15
C PRO A 174 -13.49 -14.45 -13.24
N VAL A 175 -13.77 -13.46 -12.39
CA VAL A 175 -12.95 -12.29 -12.13
C VAL A 175 -12.77 -12.25 -10.61
N ASP A 176 -11.65 -12.76 -10.15
CA ASP A 176 -11.19 -12.49 -8.79
C ASP A 176 -11.03 -10.96 -8.67
N GLY A 177 -11.52 -10.35 -7.59
CA GLY A 177 -11.29 -8.92 -7.34
C GLY A 177 -9.79 -8.61 -7.20
N THR A 178 -9.00 -9.62 -6.83
CA THR A 178 -7.55 -9.62 -6.89
C THR A 178 -7.00 -9.92 -8.31
N SER A 179 -7.81 -10.43 -9.26
CA SER A 179 -7.42 -10.62 -10.69
C SER A 179 -7.60 -9.40 -11.60
N LEU A 180 -8.02 -8.25 -11.05
CA LEU A 180 -7.59 -6.97 -11.61
C LEU A 180 -6.06 -6.78 -11.45
N PHE A 181 -5.42 -7.68 -10.69
CA PHE A 181 -4.00 -7.81 -10.42
C PHE A 181 -3.45 -9.22 -10.72
#